data_AF-A0A6T8UF18-F1
#
_entry.id   AF-A0A6T8UF18-F1
#
_cell.length_a   1.000
_cell.length_b   1.000
_cell.length_c   1.000
_cell.angle_alpha   90.00
_cell.angle_beta   90.00
_cell.angle_gamma   90.00
#
_symmetry.space_group_name_H-M   'P 1'
#
loop_
_entity.id
_entity.type
_entity.pdbx_description
1 polymer ?
#
loop_
_entity_poly.entity_id
_entity_poly.type
_entity_poly.pdbx_seq_one_letter_code
_entity_poly.pdbx_strand_id
1 'polypeptide(L)'
;MKELEKDPIIAHAHKDKVKYYHEQLFRSHQMLLVDTATSEFLFLDDFFGSRGNHALFAEVFGKTTQFFLDSLEQFLANCWDSVGLLLMIRIVEFYRKCMQRRQVSCLDSYLDALNLQLWPHLRRVLDANVSSLRKAAQQNLTIPTNTHPHLVTRRYAELAASLCALSSPESNGLPDTLQQPLHAMQQEVCALLSTMATKLESPENGLVFLVNNYDLVLTVFHERHLPRSATAAFEDLLRGQVQKFVESQLMRHFPDLVTFVKTTEPAVADIDEALARASGQQAPPAGVDVQKMEQVVKSFARNWKQETDRIHQYVMVSFTNFSNGMEILKQVLTQLLLYYTRLQKVIRKSFPQQPPAFAHELVSNTTIVAEIKQSSRSF
;
A
#
# COMPACT_ATOMS: atom_id res chain seq x y z
N MET A 1 -18.75 -9.00 15.65
CA MET A 1 -19.35 -9.45 16.92
C MET A 1 -20.63 -10.26 16.73
N LYS A 2 -21.66 -9.78 16.01
CA LYS A 2 -22.93 -10.54 15.81
C LYS A 2 -22.75 -11.96 15.23
N GLU A 3 -21.74 -12.19 14.39
CA GLU A 3 -21.40 -13.51 13.85
C GLU A 3 -20.88 -14.50 14.91
N LEU A 4 -20.23 -14.01 15.97
CA LEU A 4 -19.65 -14.83 17.04
C LEU A 4 -20.70 -15.34 18.04
N GLU A 5 -21.93 -14.84 17.96
CA GLU A 5 -23.07 -15.18 18.83
C GLU A 5 -24.16 -15.98 18.09
N LYS A 6 -23.96 -16.31 16.81
CA LYS A 6 -24.89 -17.14 16.03
C LYS A 6 -25.12 -18.52 16.65
N ASP A 7 -26.22 -19.19 16.32
CA ASP A 7 -26.40 -20.57 16.76
C ASP A 7 -25.26 -21.49 16.28
N PRO A 8 -24.94 -22.54 17.06
CA PRO A 8 -23.94 -23.52 16.65
C PRO A 8 -24.41 -24.30 15.41
N ILE A 9 -23.46 -24.78 14.63
CA ILE A 9 -23.71 -25.60 13.45
C ILE A 9 -24.15 -26.99 13.92
N ILE A 10 -25.38 -27.38 13.58
CA ILE A 10 -25.96 -28.69 13.94
C ILE A 10 -25.91 -29.61 12.72
N ALA A 11 -25.05 -30.64 12.77
CA ALA A 11 -24.79 -31.54 11.65
C ALA A 11 -26.05 -32.21 11.05
N HIS A 12 -27.10 -32.41 11.87
CA HIS A 12 -28.33 -33.09 11.46
C HIS A 12 -29.42 -32.11 10.94
N ALA A 13 -29.23 -30.79 11.09
CA ALA A 13 -30.20 -29.78 10.68
C ALA A 13 -30.04 -29.32 9.23
N HIS A 14 -28.92 -29.67 8.57
CA HIS A 14 -28.63 -29.24 7.21
C HIS A 14 -28.98 -30.32 6.19
N LYS A 15 -30.11 -30.14 5.50
CA LYS A 15 -30.50 -30.96 4.33
C LYS A 15 -29.64 -30.66 3.08
N ASP A 16 -28.94 -29.53 3.07
CA ASP A 16 -28.08 -29.10 1.97
C ASP A 16 -26.58 -29.29 2.28
N LYS A 17 -25.78 -29.57 1.24
CA LYS A 17 -24.32 -29.73 1.31
C LYS A 17 -23.58 -28.39 1.51
N VAL A 18 -23.86 -27.71 2.62
CA VAL A 18 -23.15 -26.47 2.97
C VAL A 18 -21.71 -26.81 3.36
N LYS A 19 -20.74 -26.16 2.70
CA LYS A 19 -19.31 -26.25 3.07
C LYS A 19 -19.01 -25.18 4.10
N TYR A 20 -18.31 -25.57 5.17
CA TYR A 20 -17.86 -24.67 6.22
C TYR A 20 -16.34 -24.56 6.19
N TYR A 21 -15.85 -23.34 6.40
CA TYR A 21 -14.44 -23.13 6.72
C TYR A 21 -14.14 -23.58 8.14
N HIS A 22 -12.87 -23.90 8.41
CA HIS A 22 -12.49 -24.53 9.67
C HIS A 22 -12.75 -23.61 10.87
N GLU A 23 -12.51 -22.31 10.76
CA GLU A 23 -12.77 -21.33 11.80
C GLU A 23 -14.26 -21.21 12.16
N GLN A 24 -15.17 -21.52 11.22
CA GLN A 24 -16.61 -21.56 11.50
C GLN A 24 -16.97 -22.79 12.35
N LEU A 25 -16.40 -23.95 12.01
CA LEU A 25 -16.55 -25.18 12.79
C LEU A 25 -15.92 -25.01 14.18
N PHE A 26 -14.71 -24.47 14.24
CA PHE A 26 -14.02 -24.15 15.47
C PHE A 26 -14.86 -23.22 16.36
N ARG A 27 -15.37 -22.11 15.81
CA ARG A 27 -16.27 -21.20 16.53
C ARG A 27 -17.49 -21.89 17.12
N SER A 28 -18.10 -22.80 16.35
CA SER A 28 -19.25 -23.60 16.79
C SER A 28 -18.89 -24.56 17.93
N HIS A 29 -17.78 -25.28 17.81
CA HIS A 29 -17.30 -26.20 18.86
C HIS A 29 -16.97 -25.45 20.14
N GLN A 30 -16.28 -24.31 20.03
CA GLN A 30 -15.91 -23.50 21.19
C GLN A 30 -17.14 -22.91 21.89
N MET A 31 -18.18 -22.50 21.15
CA MET A 31 -19.44 -22.03 21.74
C MET A 31 -20.06 -23.11 22.63
N LEU A 32 -20.27 -24.30 22.05
CA LEU A 32 -20.90 -25.43 22.74
C LEU A 32 -20.09 -25.86 23.96
N LEU A 33 -18.76 -25.94 23.83
CA LEU A 33 -17.88 -26.29 24.93
C LEU A 33 -17.96 -25.26 26.05
N VAL A 34 -17.88 -23.97 25.74
CA VAL A 34 -17.94 -22.88 26.72
C VAL A 34 -19.26 -22.88 27.49
N ASP A 35 -20.39 -23.02 26.80
CA ASP A 35 -21.71 -23.05 27.43
C ASP A 35 -21.90 -24.28 28.31
N THR A 36 -21.56 -25.47 27.80
CA THR A 36 -21.69 -26.73 28.55
C THR A 36 -20.73 -26.78 29.75
N ALA A 37 -19.48 -26.33 29.56
CA ALA A 37 -18.50 -26.27 30.64
C ALA A 37 -18.91 -25.27 31.74
N THR A 38 -19.52 -24.15 31.36
CA THR A 38 -20.05 -23.17 32.32
C THR A 38 -21.15 -23.81 33.17
N SER A 39 -22.16 -24.43 32.54
CA SER A 39 -23.27 -25.03 33.28
C SER A 39 -22.82 -26.16 34.18
N GLU A 40 -21.93 -27.03 33.69
CA GLU A 40 -21.46 -28.18 34.46
C GLU A 40 -20.55 -27.75 35.60
N PHE A 41 -19.68 -26.75 35.40
CA PHE A 41 -18.84 -26.24 36.48
C PHE A 41 -19.68 -25.68 37.64
N LEU A 42 -20.72 -24.90 37.34
CA LEU A 42 -21.64 -24.38 38.35
C LEU A 42 -22.42 -25.50 39.05
N PHE A 43 -22.84 -26.52 38.31
CA PHE A 43 -23.49 -27.71 38.88
C PHE A 43 -22.56 -28.47 39.82
N LEU A 44 -21.32 -28.74 39.42
CA LEU A 44 -20.34 -29.46 40.23
C LEU A 44 -20.02 -28.70 41.53
N ASP A 45 -19.86 -27.38 41.43
CA ASP A 45 -19.62 -26.52 42.59
C ASP A 45 -20.80 -26.55 43.59
N ASP A 46 -22.03 -26.52 43.09
CA ASP A 46 -23.25 -26.55 43.92
C ASP A 46 -23.53 -27.95 44.50
N PHE A 47 -23.53 -28.98 43.66
CA PHE A 47 -23.90 -30.35 44.01
C PHE A 47 -22.90 -31.00 44.98
N PHE A 48 -21.60 -30.81 44.74
CA PHE A 48 -20.55 -31.38 45.59
C PHE A 48 -20.08 -30.42 46.69
N GLY A 49 -20.62 -29.20 46.75
CA GLY A 49 -20.22 -28.16 47.72
C GLY A 49 -18.76 -27.72 47.58
N SER A 50 -18.12 -28.06 46.46
CA SER A 50 -16.69 -27.90 46.23
C SER A 50 -16.43 -26.60 45.48
N ARG A 51 -16.60 -25.45 46.16
CA ARG A 51 -16.43 -24.12 45.55
C ARG A 51 -15.09 -24.01 44.81
N GLY A 52 -15.15 -23.89 43.49
CA GLY A 52 -13.97 -23.71 42.64
C GLY A 52 -13.08 -24.95 42.52
N ASN A 53 -13.62 -26.16 42.65
CA ASN A 53 -12.79 -27.37 42.56
C ASN A 53 -12.48 -27.75 41.10
N HIS A 54 -11.40 -27.18 40.58
CA HIS A 54 -10.89 -27.46 39.24
C HIS A 54 -10.49 -28.93 39.00
N ALA A 55 -10.17 -29.70 40.05
CA ALA A 55 -9.80 -31.11 39.89
C ALA A 55 -11.00 -31.97 39.48
N LEU A 56 -12.15 -31.75 40.11
CA LEU A 56 -13.39 -32.46 39.76
C LEU A 56 -13.85 -32.11 38.34
N PHE A 57 -13.76 -30.84 37.96
CA PHE A 57 -14.02 -30.42 36.58
C PHE A 57 -13.07 -31.11 35.58
N ALA A 58 -11.78 -31.23 35.91
CA ALA A 58 -10.80 -31.89 35.06
C ALA A 58 -11.07 -33.40 34.91
N GLU A 59 -11.61 -34.07 35.92
CA GLU A 59 -12.04 -35.48 35.81
C GLU A 59 -13.18 -35.66 34.80
N VAL A 60 -14.09 -34.68 34.71
CA VAL A 60 -15.24 -34.70 33.78
C VAL A 60 -14.84 -34.26 32.37
N PHE A 61 -14.17 -33.12 32.24
CA PHE A 61 -13.89 -32.49 30.93
C PHE A 61 -12.49 -32.69 30.40
N GLY A 62 -11.54 -33.20 31.19
CA GLY A 62 -10.12 -33.26 30.79
C GLY A 62 -9.87 -34.01 29.48
N LYS A 63 -10.58 -35.11 29.26
CA LYS A 63 -10.50 -35.86 27.98
C LYS A 63 -11.10 -35.08 26.81
N THR A 64 -12.18 -34.35 27.05
CA THR A 64 -12.87 -33.53 26.04
C THR A 64 -12.02 -32.34 25.63
N THR A 65 -11.44 -31.62 26.59
CA THR A 65 -10.55 -30.49 26.29
C THR A 65 -9.28 -30.97 25.58
N GLN A 66 -8.70 -32.10 26.01
CA GLN A 66 -7.55 -32.70 25.32
C GLN A 66 -7.88 -33.09 23.87
N PHE A 67 -9.04 -33.71 23.63
CA PHE A 67 -9.48 -34.06 22.27
C PHE A 67 -9.51 -32.83 21.33
N PHE A 68 -10.00 -31.68 21.81
CA PHE A 68 -10.01 -30.47 21.00
C PHE A 68 -8.61 -29.88 20.77
N LEU A 69 -7.70 -30.03 21.74
CA LEU A 69 -6.29 -29.63 21.57
C LEU A 69 -5.59 -30.50 20.51
N ASP A 70 -5.76 -31.82 20.58
CA ASP A 70 -5.17 -32.76 19.62
C ASP A 70 -5.75 -32.56 18.21
N SER A 71 -7.07 -32.33 18.11
CA SER A 71 -7.73 -32.03 16.84
C SER A 71 -7.24 -30.72 16.23
N LEU A 72 -6.96 -29.71 17.04
CA LEU A 72 -6.38 -28.45 16.57
C LEU A 72 -4.97 -28.70 16.04
N GLU A 73 -4.12 -29.39 16.79
CA GLU A 73 -2.75 -29.69 16.39
C GLU A 73 -2.71 -30.42 15.03
N GLN A 74 -3.58 -31.42 14.84
CA GLN A 74 -3.70 -32.14 13.58
C GLN A 74 -4.10 -31.23 12.41
N PHE A 75 -5.03 -30.30 12.62
CA PHE A 75 -5.42 -29.31 11.62
C PHE A 75 -4.26 -28.35 11.29
N LEU A 76 -3.55 -27.86 12.32
CA LEU A 76 -2.46 -26.91 12.16
C LEU A 76 -1.32 -27.50 11.32
N ALA A 77 -1.02 -28.80 11.44
CA ALA A 77 0.05 -29.46 10.69
C ALA A 77 0.07 -29.13 9.18
N ASN A 78 -1.10 -28.93 8.56
CA ASN A 78 -1.22 -28.61 7.13
C ASN A 78 -1.90 -27.26 6.84
N CYS A 79 -2.14 -26.43 7.85
CA CYS A 79 -2.79 -25.13 7.66
C CYS A 79 -1.79 -24.04 7.28
N TRP A 80 -2.05 -23.37 6.15
CA TRP A 80 -1.30 -22.19 5.67
C TRP A 80 -2.19 -20.94 5.58
N ASP A 81 -3.44 -21.02 6.03
CA ASP A 81 -4.38 -19.91 6.02
C ASP A 81 -4.15 -18.99 7.23
N SER A 82 -3.29 -17.99 7.05
CA SER A 82 -3.02 -16.98 8.09
C SER A 82 -4.25 -16.17 8.51
N VAL A 83 -5.25 -15.98 7.65
CA VAL A 83 -6.45 -15.22 8.00
C VAL A 83 -7.37 -16.08 8.87
N GLY A 84 -7.61 -17.33 8.47
CA GLY A 84 -8.35 -18.31 9.25
C GLY A 84 -7.73 -18.55 10.64
N LEU A 85 -6.40 -18.65 10.72
CA LEU A 85 -5.67 -18.76 11.99
C LEU A 85 -5.90 -17.54 12.90
N LEU A 86 -5.82 -16.33 12.35
CA LEU A 86 -6.07 -15.12 13.13
C LEU A 86 -7.54 -15.02 13.57
N LEU A 87 -8.49 -15.44 12.74
CA LEU A 87 -9.89 -15.54 13.13
C LEU A 87 -10.08 -16.51 14.32
N MET A 88 -9.44 -17.68 14.28
CA MET A 88 -9.47 -18.64 15.40
C MET A 88 -8.90 -18.03 16.69
N ILE A 89 -7.80 -17.26 16.60
CA ILE A 89 -7.26 -16.53 17.76
C ILE A 89 -8.29 -15.54 18.31
N ARG A 90 -8.94 -14.74 17.45
CA ARG A 90 -9.99 -13.79 17.88
C ARG A 90 -11.19 -14.49 18.49
N ILE A 91 -11.54 -15.68 18.01
CA ILE A 91 -12.57 -16.53 18.60
C ILE A 91 -12.17 -16.96 20.03
N VAL A 92 -10.93 -17.40 20.24
CA VAL A 92 -10.42 -17.75 21.59
C VAL A 92 -10.45 -16.54 22.53
N GLU A 93 -10.00 -15.37 22.07
CA GLU A 93 -10.06 -14.13 22.85
C GLU A 93 -11.48 -13.73 23.22
N PHE A 94 -12.43 -13.88 22.30
CA PHE A 94 -13.85 -13.61 22.55
C PHE A 94 -14.39 -14.53 23.65
N TYR A 95 -14.15 -15.83 23.56
CA TYR A 95 -14.64 -16.77 24.57
C TYR A 95 -13.93 -16.63 25.92
N ARG A 96 -12.66 -16.21 25.94
CA ARG A 96 -11.99 -15.80 27.19
C ARG A 96 -12.72 -14.64 27.87
N LYS A 97 -13.06 -13.58 27.11
CA LYS A 97 -13.86 -12.47 27.65
C LYS A 97 -15.26 -12.93 28.10
N CYS A 98 -15.86 -13.92 27.45
CA CYS A 98 -17.13 -14.50 27.88
C CYS A 98 -17.00 -15.22 29.22
N MET A 99 -15.99 -16.07 29.39
CA MET A 99 -15.72 -16.79 30.65
C MET A 99 -15.42 -15.81 31.81
N GLN A 100 -14.63 -14.77 31.55
CA GLN A 100 -14.36 -13.70 32.52
C GLN A 100 -15.64 -12.96 32.96
N ARG A 101 -16.53 -12.63 32.01
CA ARG A 101 -17.84 -12.01 32.33
C ARG A 101 -18.73 -12.93 33.15
N ARG A 102 -18.65 -14.24 32.92
CA ARG A 102 -19.37 -15.27 33.69
C ARG A 102 -18.74 -15.54 35.06
N GLN A 103 -17.54 -15.01 35.33
CA GLN A 103 -16.73 -15.30 36.51
C GLN A 103 -16.43 -16.80 36.69
N VAL A 104 -16.23 -17.51 35.56
CA VAL A 104 -15.88 -18.93 35.55
C VAL A 104 -14.49 -19.09 34.94
N SER A 105 -13.59 -19.81 35.64
CA SER A 105 -12.19 -20.00 35.26
C SER A 105 -11.84 -21.44 34.84
N CYS A 106 -12.84 -22.33 34.72
CA CYS A 106 -12.61 -23.76 34.49
C CYS A 106 -11.93 -24.09 33.14
N LEU A 107 -12.02 -23.19 32.16
CA LEU A 107 -11.41 -23.35 30.84
C LEU A 107 -10.16 -22.49 30.62
N ASP A 108 -9.65 -21.78 31.63
CA ASP A 108 -8.54 -20.83 31.43
C ASP A 108 -7.29 -21.52 30.87
N SER A 109 -6.89 -22.65 31.47
CA SER A 109 -5.74 -23.45 31.00
C SER A 109 -5.91 -23.97 29.58
N TYR A 110 -7.13 -24.38 29.21
CA TYR A 110 -7.46 -24.83 27.87
C TYR A 110 -7.38 -23.69 26.83
N LEU A 111 -7.96 -22.53 27.14
CA LEU A 111 -7.93 -21.36 26.26
C LEU A 111 -6.49 -20.82 26.09
N ASP A 112 -5.66 -20.91 27.13
CA ASP A 112 -4.23 -20.60 27.05
C ASP A 112 -3.47 -21.59 26.17
N ALA A 113 -3.74 -22.89 26.30
CA ALA A 113 -3.15 -23.92 25.46
C ALA A 113 -3.51 -23.75 23.97
N LEU A 114 -4.76 -23.38 23.65
CA LEU A 114 -5.16 -23.05 22.28
C LEU A 114 -4.33 -21.89 21.71
N ASN A 115 -4.13 -20.82 22.49
CA ASN A 115 -3.31 -19.68 22.06
C ASN A 115 -1.84 -20.04 21.89
N LEU A 116 -1.29 -20.90 22.77
CA LEU A 116 0.07 -21.42 22.67
C LEU A 116 0.31 -22.28 21.42
N GLN A 117 -0.73 -22.88 20.83
CA GLN A 117 -0.63 -23.54 19.53
C GLN A 117 -0.85 -22.58 18.34
N LEU A 118 -1.85 -21.71 18.42
CA LEU A 118 -2.26 -20.85 17.30
C LEU A 118 -1.23 -19.76 16.97
N TRP A 119 -0.72 -19.04 17.98
CA TRP A 119 0.19 -17.91 17.75
C TRP A 119 1.52 -18.31 17.10
N PRO A 120 2.26 -19.33 17.61
CA PRO A 120 3.49 -19.78 16.96
C PRO A 120 3.24 -20.29 15.54
N HIS A 121 2.12 -20.96 15.31
CA HIS A 121 1.80 -21.47 13.98
C HIS A 121 1.49 -20.35 12.97
N LEU A 122 0.70 -19.34 13.38
CA LEU A 122 0.48 -18.15 12.58
C LEU A 122 1.80 -17.46 12.23
N ARG A 123 2.69 -17.30 13.23
CA ARG A 123 4.02 -16.72 13.00
C ARG A 123 4.82 -17.50 11.96
N ARG A 124 4.85 -18.84 12.07
CA ARG A 124 5.52 -19.73 11.11
C ARG A 124 5.01 -19.54 9.68
N VAL A 125 3.69 -19.45 9.49
CA VAL A 125 3.07 -19.23 8.18
C VAL A 125 3.45 -17.86 7.60
N LEU A 126 3.41 -16.81 8.42
CA LEU A 126 3.80 -15.47 7.97
C LEU A 126 5.29 -15.38 7.61
N ASP A 127 6.17 -15.97 8.41
CA ASP A 127 7.62 -16.04 8.13
C ASP A 127 7.91 -16.84 6.86
N ALA A 128 7.13 -17.89 6.57
CA ALA A 128 7.20 -18.63 5.32
C ALA A 128 6.79 -17.76 4.11
N ASN A 129 5.76 -16.93 4.26
CA ASN A 129 5.34 -15.97 3.22
C ASN A 129 6.44 -14.93 2.93
N VAL A 130 7.05 -14.35 3.97
CA VAL A 130 8.23 -13.46 3.83
C VAL A 130 9.34 -14.18 3.05
N SER A 131 9.68 -15.39 3.47
CA SER A 131 10.73 -16.18 2.83
C SER A 131 10.42 -16.53 1.38
N SER A 132 9.14 -16.79 1.06
CA SER A 132 8.68 -17.06 -0.30
C SER A 132 8.84 -15.85 -1.21
N LEU A 133 8.49 -14.66 -0.73
CA LEU A 133 8.65 -13.41 -1.49
C LEU A 133 10.13 -13.12 -1.76
N ARG A 134 10.98 -13.27 -0.73
CA ARG A 134 12.43 -13.11 -0.86
C ARG A 134 13.03 -14.04 -1.90
N LYS A 135 12.67 -15.33 -1.85
CA LYS A 135 13.13 -16.34 -2.82
C LYS A 135 12.66 -16.02 -4.23
N ALA A 136 11.40 -15.59 -4.39
CA ALA A 136 10.87 -15.20 -5.69
C ALA A 136 11.67 -14.05 -6.33
N ALA A 137 12.09 -13.07 -5.52
CA ALA A 137 12.91 -11.95 -5.98
C ALA A 137 14.31 -12.41 -6.40
N GLN A 138 14.97 -13.24 -5.58
CA GLN A 138 16.33 -13.73 -5.84
C GLN A 138 16.41 -14.65 -7.05
N GLN A 139 15.41 -15.50 -7.25
CA GLN A 139 15.41 -16.53 -8.29
C GLN A 139 14.73 -16.08 -9.60
N ASN A 140 14.25 -14.82 -9.68
CA ASN A 140 13.50 -14.29 -10.82
C ASN A 140 12.35 -15.21 -11.27
N LEU A 141 11.62 -15.82 -10.32
CA LEU A 141 10.58 -16.82 -10.61
C LEU A 141 9.39 -16.25 -11.39
N THR A 142 9.30 -14.93 -11.48
CA THR A 142 8.18 -14.19 -12.08
C THR A 142 8.74 -12.99 -12.84
N ILE A 143 8.57 -13.01 -14.16
CA ILE A 143 8.96 -11.91 -15.06
C ILE A 143 7.67 -11.25 -15.54
N PRO A 144 7.45 -9.96 -15.29
CA PRO A 144 6.27 -9.27 -15.79
C PRO A 144 6.33 -9.15 -17.32
N THR A 145 5.20 -9.39 -17.99
CA THR A 145 5.07 -9.24 -19.45
C THR A 145 4.48 -7.89 -19.87
N ASN A 146 3.95 -7.12 -18.91
CA ASN A 146 3.33 -5.82 -19.12
C ASN A 146 3.47 -4.95 -17.87
N THR A 147 2.94 -3.73 -17.93
CA THR A 147 3.00 -2.73 -16.84
C THR A 147 1.79 -2.79 -15.90
N HIS A 148 0.86 -3.75 -16.07
CA HIS A 148 -0.29 -3.89 -15.18
C HIS A 148 0.14 -4.42 -13.80
N PRO A 149 -0.70 -4.22 -12.77
CA PRO A 149 -0.42 -4.77 -11.45
C PRO A 149 -0.22 -6.28 -11.49
N HIS A 150 0.86 -6.76 -10.88
CA HIS A 150 1.16 -8.18 -10.81
C HIS A 150 0.25 -8.88 -9.80
N LEU A 151 -0.08 -10.16 -10.03
CA LEU A 151 -0.97 -10.94 -9.14
C LEU A 151 -0.47 -10.96 -7.68
N VAL A 152 0.86 -10.97 -7.49
CA VAL A 152 1.48 -10.94 -6.15
C VAL A 152 1.07 -9.72 -5.34
N THR A 153 0.91 -8.57 -6.02
CA THR A 153 0.54 -7.29 -5.41
C THR A 153 -0.85 -7.37 -4.83
N ARG A 154 -1.81 -7.92 -5.59
CA ARG A 154 -3.17 -8.10 -5.08
C ARG A 154 -3.22 -9.10 -3.93
N ARG A 155 -2.52 -10.23 -4.04
CA ARG A 155 -2.44 -11.23 -2.97
C ARG A 155 -1.89 -10.64 -1.67
N TYR A 156 -0.81 -9.87 -1.78
CA TYR A 156 -0.23 -9.14 -0.65
C TYR A 156 -1.21 -8.13 -0.06
N ALA A 157 -1.82 -7.28 -0.89
CA ALA A 157 -2.72 -6.22 -0.43
C ALA A 157 -3.93 -6.80 0.31
N GLU A 158 -4.59 -7.82 -0.24
CA GLU A 158 -5.75 -8.48 0.39
C GLU A 158 -5.37 -9.16 1.71
N LEU A 159 -4.21 -9.84 1.75
CA LEU A 159 -3.72 -10.49 2.96
C LEU A 159 -3.39 -9.48 4.05
N ALA A 160 -2.56 -8.48 3.74
CA ALA A 160 -2.15 -7.45 4.68
C ALA A 160 -3.36 -6.67 5.21
N ALA A 161 -4.30 -6.30 4.33
CA ALA A 161 -5.51 -5.60 4.74
C ALA A 161 -6.40 -6.44 5.64
N SER A 162 -6.54 -7.74 5.35
CA SER A 162 -7.34 -8.65 6.19
C SER A 162 -6.72 -8.84 7.57
N LEU A 163 -5.40 -9.02 7.66
CA LEU A 163 -4.69 -9.15 8.94
C LEU A 163 -4.75 -7.85 9.76
N CYS A 164 -4.59 -6.69 9.12
CA CYS A 164 -4.74 -5.39 9.78
C CYS A 164 -6.18 -5.15 10.25
N ALA A 165 -7.19 -5.48 9.44
CA ALA A 165 -8.60 -5.31 9.82
C ALA A 165 -9.02 -6.21 10.99
N LEU A 166 -8.42 -7.39 11.12
CA LEU A 166 -8.62 -8.30 12.25
C LEU A 166 -7.82 -7.92 13.49
N SER A 167 -7.03 -6.86 13.44
CA SER A 167 -6.30 -6.35 14.59
C SER A 167 -7.22 -5.46 15.41
N SER A 168 -7.57 -5.91 16.62
CA SER A 168 -8.59 -5.24 17.45
C SER A 168 -8.17 -3.81 17.81
N PRO A 169 -9.07 -2.82 17.72
CA PRO A 169 -8.81 -1.48 18.25
C PRO A 169 -8.73 -1.45 19.79
N GLU A 170 -9.22 -2.49 20.48
CA GLU A 170 -9.19 -2.60 21.95
C GLU A 170 -7.85 -3.11 22.49
N SER A 171 -7.05 -3.80 21.67
CA SER A 171 -5.64 -4.05 21.98
C SER A 171 -4.84 -2.85 21.50
N ASN A 172 -3.95 -2.29 22.32
CA ASN A 172 -3.07 -1.15 21.99
C ASN A 172 -2.18 -1.42 20.74
N GLY A 173 -2.77 -1.44 19.54
CA GLY A 173 -2.13 -1.79 18.29
C GLY A 173 -2.09 -3.28 17.97
N LEU A 174 -1.48 -3.59 16.83
CA LEU A 174 -1.12 -4.95 16.42
C LEU A 174 -0.13 -5.54 17.45
N PRO A 175 -0.30 -6.78 17.92
CA PRO A 175 0.75 -7.48 18.66
C PRO A 175 2.07 -7.49 17.87
N ASP A 176 3.21 -7.34 18.55
CA ASP A 176 4.54 -7.37 17.92
C ASP A 176 4.75 -8.63 17.04
N THR A 177 4.09 -9.73 17.44
CA THR A 177 4.07 -10.99 16.71
C THR A 177 3.50 -10.88 15.29
N LEU A 178 2.62 -9.90 15.01
CA LEU A 178 2.08 -9.59 13.68
C LEU A 178 2.77 -8.40 13.02
N GLN A 179 3.18 -7.38 13.78
CA GLN A 179 3.80 -6.18 13.22
C GLN A 179 5.08 -6.50 12.46
N GLN A 180 5.98 -7.27 13.09
CA GLN A 180 7.26 -7.64 12.50
C GLN A 180 7.13 -8.38 11.14
N PRO A 181 6.35 -9.48 11.03
CA PRO A 181 6.23 -10.17 9.76
C PRO A 181 5.47 -9.36 8.71
N LEU A 182 4.48 -8.53 9.09
CA LEU A 182 3.81 -7.62 8.14
C LEU A 182 4.78 -6.59 7.56
N HIS A 183 5.62 -5.99 8.41
CA HIS A 183 6.64 -5.06 7.95
C HIS A 183 7.68 -5.76 7.05
N ALA A 184 8.13 -6.96 7.44
CA ALA A 184 9.04 -7.75 6.61
C ALA A 184 8.40 -8.11 5.26
N MET A 185 7.13 -8.53 5.22
CA MET A 185 6.43 -8.81 3.97
C MET A 185 6.33 -7.58 3.08
N GLN A 186 6.05 -6.41 3.66
CA GLN A 186 6.04 -5.14 2.91
C GLN A 186 7.38 -4.89 2.23
N GLN A 187 8.49 -5.02 2.96
CA GLN A 187 9.84 -4.84 2.42
C GLN A 187 10.13 -5.83 1.28
N GLU A 188 9.81 -7.12 1.46
CA GLU A 188 10.06 -8.15 0.46
C GLU A 188 9.19 -7.98 -0.79
N VAL A 189 7.92 -7.55 -0.66
CA VAL A 189 7.08 -7.22 -1.82
C VAL A 189 7.65 -6.03 -2.58
N CYS A 190 8.06 -4.97 -1.88
CA CYS A 190 8.66 -3.81 -2.53
C CYS A 190 9.96 -4.16 -3.25
N ALA A 191 10.80 -5.02 -2.65
CA ALA A 191 12.01 -5.53 -3.27
C ALA A 191 11.69 -6.36 -4.52
N LEU A 192 10.75 -7.30 -4.42
CA LEU A 192 10.30 -8.13 -5.54
C LEU A 192 9.78 -7.29 -6.71
N LEU A 193 8.90 -6.32 -6.44
CA LEU A 193 8.35 -5.43 -7.46
C LEU A 193 9.42 -4.57 -8.10
N SER A 194 10.40 -4.09 -7.33
CA SER A 194 11.54 -3.34 -7.85
C SER A 194 12.39 -4.21 -8.77
N THR A 195 12.69 -5.46 -8.38
CA THR A 195 13.40 -6.42 -9.23
C THR A 195 12.64 -6.68 -10.52
N MET A 196 11.32 -6.93 -10.44
CA MET A 196 10.45 -7.11 -11.61
C MET A 196 10.50 -5.90 -12.56
N ALA A 197 10.45 -4.67 -12.02
CA ALA A 197 10.47 -3.45 -12.81
C ALA A 197 11.76 -3.31 -13.64
N THR A 198 12.90 -3.79 -13.13
CA THR A 198 14.18 -3.78 -13.89
C THR A 198 14.22 -4.77 -15.06
N LYS A 199 13.27 -5.72 -15.12
CA LYS A 199 13.18 -6.73 -16.18
C LYS A 199 12.27 -6.33 -17.34
N LEU A 200 11.56 -5.20 -17.22
CA LEU A 200 10.75 -4.66 -18.30
C LEU A 200 11.62 -4.02 -19.39
N GLU A 201 11.07 -3.93 -20.60
CA GLU A 201 11.78 -3.48 -21.82
C GLU A 201 12.45 -2.10 -21.68
N SER A 202 11.83 -1.20 -20.91
CA SER A 202 12.34 0.15 -20.70
C SER A 202 12.27 0.55 -19.21
N PRO A 203 13.19 1.40 -18.74
CA PRO A 203 13.12 1.97 -17.39
C PRO A 203 11.80 2.69 -17.11
N GLU A 204 11.21 3.31 -18.14
CA GLU A 204 9.92 3.99 -18.08
C GLU A 204 8.77 3.01 -17.82
N ASN A 205 8.76 1.86 -18.51
CA ASN A 205 7.80 0.79 -18.22
C ASN A 205 7.96 0.29 -16.78
N GLY A 206 9.19 0.25 -16.27
CA GLY A 206 9.49 -0.02 -14.86
C GLY A 206 8.80 0.97 -13.90
N LEU A 207 8.85 2.27 -14.20
CA LEU A 207 8.17 3.30 -13.41
C LEU A 207 6.65 3.13 -13.44
N VAL A 208 6.07 2.95 -14.64
CA VAL A 208 4.63 2.73 -14.81
C VAL A 208 4.16 1.48 -14.05
N PHE A 209 4.91 0.39 -14.15
CA PHE A 209 4.64 -0.84 -13.42
C PHE A 209 4.62 -0.61 -11.91
N LEU A 210 5.63 0.06 -11.34
CA LEU A 210 5.67 0.32 -9.91
C LEU A 210 4.51 1.22 -9.45
N VAL A 211 4.19 2.27 -10.21
CA VAL A 211 3.04 3.15 -9.93
C VAL A 211 1.74 2.35 -9.90
N ASN A 212 1.47 1.53 -10.92
CA ASN A 212 0.26 0.69 -10.98
C ASN A 212 0.16 -0.28 -9.81
N ASN A 213 1.28 -0.91 -9.42
CA ASN A 213 1.28 -1.85 -8.30
C ASN A 213 1.06 -1.15 -6.95
N TYR A 214 1.72 -0.02 -6.70
CA TYR A 214 1.53 0.72 -5.44
C TYR A 214 0.13 1.34 -5.33
N ASP A 215 -0.41 1.85 -6.44
CA ASP A 215 -1.79 2.34 -6.51
C ASP A 215 -2.81 1.24 -6.20
N LEU A 216 -2.60 0.01 -6.70
CA LEU A 216 -3.46 -1.12 -6.36
C LEU A 216 -3.42 -1.45 -4.86
N VAL A 217 -2.25 -1.44 -4.24
CA VAL A 217 -2.14 -1.68 -2.78
C VAL A 217 -2.91 -0.62 -2.01
N LEU A 218 -2.71 0.66 -2.35
CA LEU A 218 -3.40 1.76 -1.70
C LEU A 218 -4.91 1.72 -1.92
N THR A 219 -5.36 1.35 -3.12
CA THR A 219 -6.78 1.18 -3.43
C THR A 219 -7.42 0.16 -2.47
N VAL A 220 -6.83 -1.02 -2.34
CA VAL A 220 -7.33 -2.06 -1.42
C VAL A 220 -7.27 -1.59 0.04
N PHE A 221 -6.20 -0.90 0.45
CA PHE A 221 -6.05 -0.42 1.83
C PHE A 221 -7.08 0.67 2.18
N HIS A 222 -7.36 1.58 1.24
CA HIS A 222 -8.36 2.63 1.42
C HIS A 222 -9.80 2.07 1.40
N GLU A 223 -10.10 1.11 0.54
CA GLU A 223 -11.39 0.39 0.52
C GLU A 223 -11.67 -0.32 1.85
N ARG A 224 -10.63 -0.81 2.54
CA ARG A 224 -10.72 -1.44 3.87
C ARG A 224 -10.56 -0.46 5.03
N HIS A 225 -10.47 0.84 4.75
CA HIS A 225 -10.31 1.91 5.74
C HIS A 225 -9.13 1.69 6.71
N LEU A 226 -8.01 1.19 6.20
CA LEU A 226 -6.83 1.00 7.04
C LEU A 226 -6.25 2.35 7.52
N PRO A 227 -5.63 2.38 8.71
CA PRO A 227 -5.04 3.60 9.25
C PRO A 227 -3.80 4.03 8.46
N ARG A 228 -3.42 5.30 8.62
CA ARG A 228 -2.26 5.88 7.94
C ARG A 228 -0.94 5.17 8.26
N SER A 229 -0.82 4.53 9.42
CA SER A 229 0.35 3.70 9.77
C SER A 229 0.56 2.54 8.79
N ALA A 230 -0.50 2.04 8.15
CA ALA A 230 -0.42 1.00 7.13
C ALA A 230 -0.21 1.56 5.71
N THR A 231 -0.76 2.74 5.40
CA THR A 231 -0.75 3.31 4.04
C THR A 231 0.49 4.17 3.75
N ALA A 232 1.04 4.88 4.74
CA ALA A 232 2.05 5.92 4.54
C ALA A 232 3.27 5.48 3.73
N ALA A 233 3.81 4.28 4.00
CA ALA A 233 4.97 3.78 3.27
C ALA A 233 4.69 3.59 1.77
N PHE A 234 3.49 3.12 1.40
CA PHE A 234 3.12 2.99 -0.01
C PHE A 234 2.75 4.34 -0.64
N GLU A 235 2.19 5.28 0.11
CA GLU A 235 1.94 6.66 -0.35
C GLU A 235 3.27 7.35 -0.72
N ASP A 236 4.31 7.19 0.10
CA ASP A 236 5.63 7.76 -0.14
C ASP A 236 6.34 7.09 -1.32
N LEU A 237 6.26 5.76 -1.43
CA LEU A 237 6.78 5.01 -2.58
C LEU A 237 6.08 5.43 -3.88
N LEU A 238 4.75 5.51 -3.88
CA LEU A 238 3.97 5.95 -5.04
C LEU A 238 4.37 7.36 -5.46
N ARG A 239 4.40 8.30 -4.51
CA ARG A 239 4.83 9.69 -4.77
C ARG A 239 6.23 9.76 -5.38
N GLY A 240 7.17 8.98 -4.85
CA GLY A 240 8.54 8.93 -5.36
C GLY A 240 8.63 8.39 -6.80
N GLN A 241 7.85 7.37 -7.15
CA GLN A 241 7.82 6.84 -8.52
C GLN A 241 7.11 7.78 -9.49
N VAL A 242 6.01 8.43 -9.06
CA VAL A 242 5.33 9.45 -9.87
C VAL A 242 6.26 10.61 -10.17
N GLN A 243 7.04 11.11 -9.20
CA GLN A 243 8.00 12.19 -9.44
C GLN A 243 9.07 11.79 -10.46
N LYS A 244 9.62 10.56 -10.37
CA LYS A 244 10.58 10.04 -11.36
C LYS A 244 9.95 9.91 -12.75
N PHE A 245 8.71 9.43 -12.82
CA PHE A 245 7.96 9.33 -14.06
C PHE A 245 7.74 10.70 -14.70
N VAL A 246 7.31 11.69 -13.91
CA VAL A 246 7.11 13.07 -14.36
C VAL A 246 8.39 13.65 -14.97
N GLU A 247 9.52 13.54 -14.27
CA GLU A 247 10.80 14.02 -14.81
C GLU A 247 11.22 13.26 -16.08
N SER A 248 10.95 11.95 -16.15
CA SER A 248 11.21 11.14 -17.35
C SER A 248 10.38 11.59 -18.55
N GLN A 249 9.08 11.87 -18.37
CA GLN A 249 8.21 12.39 -19.44
C GLN A 249 8.72 13.73 -19.96
N LEU A 250 9.08 14.64 -19.06
CA LEU A 250 9.57 15.96 -19.45
C LEU A 250 10.93 15.90 -20.16
N MET A 251 11.83 15.01 -19.71
CA MET A 251 13.09 14.78 -20.42
C MET A 251 12.89 14.16 -21.80
N ARG A 252 11.89 13.30 -21.98
CA ARG A 252 11.58 12.65 -23.27
C ARG A 252 11.01 13.62 -24.29
N HIS A 253 10.10 14.49 -23.87
CA HIS A 253 9.35 15.39 -24.76
C HIS A 253 9.95 16.80 -24.86
N PHE A 254 10.64 17.26 -23.82
CA PHE A 254 11.22 18.61 -23.72
C PHE A 254 12.69 18.58 -23.27
N PRO A 255 13.57 17.78 -23.90
CA PRO A 255 14.96 17.60 -23.45
C PRO A 255 15.74 18.92 -23.42
N ASP A 256 15.57 19.76 -24.44
CA ASP A 256 16.29 21.02 -24.56
C ASP A 256 15.90 22.02 -23.46
N LEU A 257 14.59 22.13 -23.19
CA LEU A 257 14.06 22.98 -22.11
C LEU A 257 14.61 22.54 -20.76
N VAL A 258 14.47 21.25 -20.42
CA VAL A 258 14.87 20.73 -19.11
C VAL A 258 16.37 20.84 -18.92
N THR A 259 17.15 20.46 -19.94
CA THR A 259 18.62 20.52 -19.88
C THR A 259 19.10 21.96 -19.77
N PHE A 260 18.59 22.87 -20.61
CA PHE A 260 18.96 24.28 -20.58
C PHE A 260 18.67 24.93 -19.24
N VAL A 261 17.45 24.76 -18.70
CA VAL A 261 17.09 25.33 -17.39
C VAL A 261 18.01 24.78 -16.29
N LYS A 262 18.26 23.46 -16.25
CA LYS A 262 19.13 22.86 -15.23
C LYS A 262 20.58 23.34 -15.33
N THR A 263 21.11 23.57 -16.53
CA THR A 263 22.50 24.02 -16.72
C THR A 263 22.70 25.52 -16.54
N THR A 264 21.72 26.32 -16.93
CA THR A 264 21.88 27.79 -17.04
C THR A 264 21.30 28.54 -15.85
N GLU A 265 20.33 27.98 -15.13
CA GLU A 265 19.77 28.61 -13.93
C GLU A 265 20.81 28.92 -12.83
N PRO A 266 21.80 28.04 -12.53
CA PRO A 266 22.83 28.37 -11.54
C PRO A 266 23.67 29.61 -11.92
N ALA A 267 23.94 29.83 -13.21
CA ALA A 267 24.72 30.95 -13.69
C ALA A 267 24.00 32.31 -13.53
N VAL A 268 22.68 32.29 -13.30
CA VAL A 268 21.86 33.50 -13.10
C VAL A 268 21.21 33.54 -11.71
N ALA A 269 21.56 32.62 -10.81
CA ALA A 269 20.92 32.50 -9.50
C ALA A 269 21.11 33.76 -8.65
N ASP A 270 22.34 34.26 -8.58
CA ASP A 270 22.75 35.40 -7.73
C ASP A 270 22.47 36.78 -8.34
N ILE A 271 21.95 36.82 -9.55
CA ILE A 271 21.62 38.10 -10.21
C ILE A 271 20.34 38.65 -9.60
N ASP A 272 20.47 39.79 -8.92
CA ASP A 272 19.35 40.63 -8.52
C ASP A 272 18.95 41.52 -9.71
N GLU A 273 17.71 41.35 -10.18
CA GLU A 273 17.18 42.05 -11.35
C GLU A 273 17.14 43.57 -11.17
N ALA A 274 16.85 44.06 -9.97
CA ALA A 274 16.73 45.50 -9.70
C ALA A 274 18.10 46.16 -9.69
N LEU A 275 19.09 45.53 -9.07
CA LEU A 275 20.48 45.97 -9.08
C LEU A 275 21.07 45.92 -10.49
N ALA A 276 20.85 44.84 -11.24
CA ALA A 276 21.33 44.71 -12.63
C ALA A 276 20.71 45.75 -13.57
N ARG A 277 19.46 46.15 -13.32
CA ARG A 277 18.81 47.28 -14.02
C ARG A 277 19.45 48.63 -13.64
N ALA A 278 19.75 48.85 -12.36
CA ALA A 278 20.35 50.09 -11.91
C ALA A 278 21.80 50.28 -12.40
N SER A 279 22.56 49.19 -12.52
CA SER A 279 23.96 49.21 -12.97
C SER A 279 24.14 49.22 -14.50
N GLY A 280 23.05 49.27 -15.28
CA GLY A 280 23.15 49.40 -16.74
C GLY A 280 23.70 48.16 -17.45
N GLN A 281 23.61 46.98 -16.84
CA GLN A 281 24.21 45.75 -17.37
C GLN A 281 23.49 45.32 -18.67
N GLN A 282 24.19 45.42 -19.80
CA GLN A 282 23.63 45.17 -21.14
C GLN A 282 23.97 43.77 -21.69
N ALA A 283 25.08 43.18 -21.27
CA ALA A 283 25.54 41.90 -21.79
C ALA A 283 25.01 40.73 -20.94
N PRO A 284 24.62 39.61 -21.58
CA PRO A 284 24.21 38.42 -20.85
C PRO A 284 25.36 37.89 -19.97
N PRO A 285 25.05 37.31 -18.79
CA PRO A 285 26.06 36.79 -17.86
C PRO A 285 26.97 35.73 -18.51
N ALA A 286 28.21 35.67 -18.05
CA ALA A 286 29.15 34.64 -18.47
C ALA A 286 28.58 33.24 -18.16
N GLY A 287 28.49 32.37 -19.17
CA GLY A 287 27.89 31.04 -19.06
C GLY A 287 26.46 30.92 -19.59
N VAL A 288 25.84 32.01 -20.03
CA VAL A 288 24.53 31.98 -20.70
C VAL A 288 24.73 31.90 -22.22
N ASP A 289 24.38 30.75 -22.81
CA ASP A 289 24.35 30.57 -24.26
C ASP A 289 23.03 31.12 -24.83
N VAL A 290 23.12 32.33 -25.41
CA VAL A 290 21.96 33.04 -25.98
C VAL A 290 21.42 32.34 -27.23
N GLN A 291 22.27 31.70 -28.04
CA GLN A 291 21.82 31.00 -29.24
C GLN A 291 21.02 29.76 -28.84
N LYS A 292 21.50 29.00 -27.87
CA LYS A 292 20.78 27.85 -27.32
C LYS A 292 19.49 28.28 -26.63
N MET A 293 19.51 29.41 -25.91
CA MET A 293 18.31 29.99 -25.29
C MET A 293 17.23 30.30 -26.34
N GLU A 294 17.61 30.96 -27.43
CA GLU A 294 16.69 31.25 -28.54
C GLU A 294 16.14 29.97 -29.16
N GLN A 295 16.99 28.98 -29.44
CA GLN A 295 16.56 27.69 -29.99
C GLN A 295 15.53 26.99 -29.09
N VAL A 296 15.72 26.99 -27.77
CA VAL A 296 14.79 26.40 -26.80
C VAL A 296 13.44 27.10 -26.82
N VAL A 297 13.41 28.43 -26.87
CA VAL A 297 12.16 29.21 -26.93
C VAL A 297 11.40 28.89 -28.22
N LYS A 298 12.09 28.92 -29.36
CA LYS A 298 11.50 28.65 -30.68
C LYS A 298 10.97 27.22 -30.80
N SER A 299 11.75 26.24 -30.34
CA SER A 299 11.37 24.82 -30.40
C SER A 299 10.18 24.54 -29.49
N PHE A 300 10.17 25.10 -28.28
CA PHE A 300 9.04 24.99 -27.36
C PHE A 300 7.77 25.59 -27.97
N ALA A 301 7.82 26.85 -28.43
CA ALA A 301 6.66 27.55 -28.99
C ALA A 301 6.02 26.79 -30.17
N ARG A 302 6.84 26.13 -30.99
CA ARG A 302 6.38 25.35 -32.14
C ARG A 302 5.71 24.03 -31.77
N ASN A 303 6.25 23.30 -30.78
CA ASN A 303 5.91 21.88 -30.59
C ASN A 303 5.15 21.58 -29.29
N TRP A 304 5.09 22.50 -28.32
CA TRP A 304 4.63 22.17 -26.97
C TRP A 304 3.22 21.59 -26.89
N LYS A 305 2.28 22.03 -27.73
CA LYS A 305 0.91 21.49 -27.74
C LYS A 305 0.89 20.04 -28.20
N GLN A 306 1.54 19.75 -29.32
CA GLN A 306 1.61 18.41 -29.88
C GLN A 306 2.29 17.44 -28.91
N GLU A 307 3.38 17.85 -28.27
CA GLU A 307 4.06 17.00 -27.28
C GLU A 307 3.23 16.82 -26.01
N THR A 308 2.49 17.85 -25.58
CA THR A 308 1.55 17.75 -24.46
C THR A 308 0.42 16.75 -24.75
N ASP A 309 -0.12 16.75 -25.97
CA ASP A 309 -1.14 15.79 -26.39
C ASP A 309 -0.59 14.35 -26.42
N ARG A 310 0.66 14.17 -26.86
CA ARG A 310 1.33 12.85 -26.81
C ARG A 310 1.51 12.35 -25.39
N ILE A 311 1.95 13.22 -24.47
CA ILE A 311 2.06 12.89 -23.04
C ILE A 311 0.68 12.48 -22.51
N HIS A 312 -0.37 13.25 -22.82
CA HIS A 312 -1.72 12.96 -22.37
C HIS A 312 -2.18 11.57 -22.83
N GLN A 313 -2.06 11.27 -24.13
CA GLN A 313 -2.43 9.96 -24.68
C GLN A 313 -1.66 8.82 -24.02
N TYR A 314 -0.34 9.00 -23.81
CA TYR A 314 0.50 7.99 -23.19
C TYR A 314 0.11 7.73 -21.72
N VAL A 315 -0.11 8.78 -20.93
CA VAL A 315 -0.52 8.68 -19.53
C VAL A 315 -1.87 7.95 -19.40
N MET A 316 -2.82 8.22 -20.29
CA MET A 316 -4.15 7.59 -20.26
C MET A 316 -4.16 6.09 -20.54
N VAL A 317 -3.18 5.58 -21.28
CA VAL A 317 -3.06 4.12 -21.54
C VAL A 317 -2.16 3.44 -20.49
N SER A 318 -1.26 4.20 -19.85
CA SER A 318 -0.24 3.64 -18.95
C SER A 318 -0.76 3.24 -17.58
N PHE A 319 -1.72 3.97 -17.03
CA PHE A 319 -2.19 3.79 -15.65
C PHE A 319 -3.55 3.10 -15.59
N THR A 320 -3.65 2.03 -14.82
CA THR A 320 -4.90 1.23 -14.70
C THR A 320 -6.02 1.96 -13.98
N ASN A 321 -5.66 2.83 -13.03
CA ASN A 321 -6.60 3.66 -12.31
C ASN A 321 -6.68 5.03 -12.98
N PHE A 322 -7.84 5.32 -13.57
CA PHE A 322 -8.07 6.57 -14.31
C PHE A 322 -7.89 7.81 -13.44
N SER A 323 -8.38 7.79 -12.19
CA SER A 323 -8.25 8.93 -11.27
C SER A 323 -6.79 9.22 -10.94
N ASN A 324 -5.99 8.16 -10.71
CA ASN A 324 -4.56 8.30 -10.46
C ASN A 324 -3.84 8.80 -11.73
N GLY A 325 -4.15 8.24 -12.90
CA GLY A 325 -3.61 8.70 -14.19
C GLY A 325 -3.85 10.18 -14.45
N MET A 326 -5.03 10.70 -14.10
CA MET A 326 -5.37 12.13 -14.26
C MET A 326 -4.56 13.02 -13.31
N GLU A 327 -4.40 12.63 -12.04
CA GLU A 327 -3.58 13.40 -11.11
C GLU A 327 -2.09 13.37 -11.52
N ILE A 328 -1.60 12.25 -12.06
CA ILE A 328 -0.25 12.15 -12.63
C ILE A 328 -0.10 13.09 -13.83
N LEU A 329 -1.07 13.11 -14.76
CA LEU A 329 -1.05 14.04 -15.89
C LEU A 329 -0.94 15.48 -15.41
N LYS A 330 -1.79 15.88 -14.45
CA LYS A 330 -1.77 17.22 -13.86
C LYS A 330 -0.41 17.54 -13.23
N GLN A 331 0.25 16.58 -12.58
CA GLN A 331 1.61 16.76 -12.06
C GLN A 331 2.64 16.95 -13.18
N VAL A 332 2.58 16.18 -14.27
CA VAL A 332 3.47 16.36 -15.44
C VAL A 332 3.33 17.76 -16.01
N LEU A 333 2.09 18.20 -16.23
CA LEU A 333 1.78 19.49 -16.81
C LEU A 333 2.14 20.66 -15.88
N THR A 334 1.92 20.50 -14.58
CA THR A 334 2.34 21.49 -13.58
C THR A 334 3.87 21.61 -13.57
N GLN A 335 4.59 20.50 -13.65
CA GLN A 335 6.05 20.51 -13.69
C GLN A 335 6.58 21.10 -15.00
N LEU A 336 5.91 20.88 -16.15
CA LEU A 336 6.21 21.56 -17.41
C LEU A 336 6.10 23.08 -17.27
N LEU A 337 5.00 23.56 -16.69
CA LEU A 337 4.79 24.99 -16.42
C LEU A 337 5.87 25.56 -15.50
N LEU A 338 6.32 24.80 -14.49
CA LEU A 338 7.40 25.21 -13.60
C LEU A 338 8.73 25.35 -14.34
N TYR A 339 9.12 24.38 -15.18
CA TYR A 339 10.33 24.50 -16.01
C TYR A 339 10.26 25.69 -16.96
N TYR A 340 9.11 25.91 -17.60
CA TYR A 340 8.94 27.01 -18.52
C TYR A 340 8.94 28.39 -17.82
N THR A 341 8.36 28.48 -16.62
CA THR A 341 8.42 29.70 -15.80
C THR A 341 9.86 29.98 -15.35
N ARG A 342 10.64 28.94 -15.02
CA ARG A 342 12.07 29.06 -14.71
C ARG A 342 12.86 29.53 -15.94
N LEU A 343 12.58 29.03 -17.14
CA LEU A 343 13.17 29.53 -18.39
C LEU A 343 12.90 31.03 -18.57
N GLN A 344 11.66 31.48 -18.41
CA GLN A 344 11.31 32.90 -18.50
C GLN A 344 12.06 33.74 -17.47
N LYS A 345 12.24 33.23 -16.24
CA LYS A 345 13.03 33.90 -15.21
C LYS A 345 14.51 34.00 -15.60
N VAL A 346 15.09 32.93 -16.15
CA VAL A 346 16.46 32.95 -16.68
C VAL A 346 16.60 34.03 -17.76
N ILE A 347 15.68 34.09 -18.72
CA ILE A 347 15.68 35.12 -19.78
C ILE A 347 15.64 36.53 -19.18
N ARG A 348 14.73 36.80 -18.23
CA ARG A 348 14.59 38.11 -17.58
C ARG A 348 15.85 38.53 -16.83
N LYS A 349 16.51 37.58 -16.15
CA LYS A 349 17.77 37.84 -15.45
C LYS A 349 18.96 38.03 -16.39
N SER A 350 18.99 37.34 -17.53
CA SER A 350 20.03 37.51 -18.54
C SER A 350 19.89 38.82 -19.32
N PHE A 351 18.68 39.35 -19.43
CA PHE A 351 18.35 40.56 -20.17
C PHE A 351 17.54 41.55 -19.31
N PRO A 352 18.15 42.17 -18.27
CA PRO A 352 17.42 42.99 -17.30
C PRO A 352 16.90 44.31 -17.89
N GLN A 353 17.58 44.86 -18.91
CA GLN A 353 17.31 46.17 -19.50
C GLN A 353 16.26 46.13 -20.62
N GLN A 354 16.45 45.23 -21.58
CA GLN A 354 15.59 45.09 -22.76
C GLN A 354 15.37 43.62 -23.07
N PRO A 355 14.13 43.20 -23.38
CA PRO A 355 13.86 41.82 -23.74
C PRO A 355 14.60 41.47 -25.04
N PRO A 356 15.11 40.23 -25.16
CA PRO A 356 15.78 39.79 -26.37
C PRO A 356 14.81 39.75 -27.56
N ALA A 357 15.34 39.81 -28.79
CA ALA A 357 14.53 39.87 -30.01
C ALA A 357 13.51 38.72 -30.12
N PHE A 358 13.87 37.51 -29.67
CA PHE A 358 13.00 36.32 -29.68
C PHE A 358 11.96 36.29 -28.57
N ALA A 359 11.90 37.28 -27.66
CA ALA A 359 10.95 37.28 -26.54
C ALA A 359 9.48 37.30 -27.00
N HIS A 360 9.18 37.80 -28.20
CA HIS A 360 7.84 37.79 -28.78
C HIS A 360 7.33 36.37 -29.10
N GLU A 361 8.22 35.38 -29.18
CA GLU A 361 7.88 33.97 -29.44
C GLU A 361 7.58 33.20 -28.14
N LEU A 362 7.73 33.84 -26.98
CA LEU A 362 7.37 33.23 -25.71
C LEU A 362 5.86 33.01 -25.63
N VAL A 363 5.48 31.74 -25.50
CA VAL A 363 4.13 31.34 -25.11
C VAL A 363 3.80 31.93 -23.74
N SER A 364 2.60 32.47 -23.58
CA SER A 364 2.17 33.03 -22.30
C SER A 364 1.82 31.92 -21.30
N ASN A 365 2.11 32.14 -20.01
CA ASN A 365 1.78 31.16 -18.96
C ASN A 365 0.26 30.97 -18.85
N THR A 366 -0.54 31.98 -19.17
CA THR A 366 -2.00 31.87 -19.20
C THR A 366 -2.48 30.93 -20.29
N THR A 367 -1.83 30.93 -21.46
CA THR A 367 -2.11 29.96 -22.54
C THR A 367 -1.79 28.53 -22.10
N ILE A 368 -0.62 28.32 -21.47
CA ILE A 368 -0.24 27.00 -20.97
C ILE A 368 -1.24 26.54 -19.91
N VAL A 369 -1.56 27.37 -18.91
CA VAL A 369 -2.55 27.05 -17.87
C VAL A 369 -3.94 26.77 -18.43
N ALA A 370 -4.37 27.51 -19.46
CA ALA A 370 -5.65 27.26 -20.12
C ALA A 370 -5.68 25.89 -20.79
N GLU A 371 -4.59 25.50 -21.46
CA GLU A 371 -4.43 24.18 -22.08
C GLU A 371 -4.43 23.07 -21.00
N ILE A 372 -3.70 23.25 -19.89
CA ILE A 372 -3.71 22.31 -18.75
C ILE A 372 -5.13 22.11 -18.21
N LYS A 373 -5.87 23.22 -18.04
CA LYS A 373 -7.27 23.16 -17.61
C LYS A 373 -8.14 22.47 -18.65
N GLN A 374 -7.91 22.69 -19.93
CA GLN A 374 -8.64 22.03 -21.01
C GLN A 374 -8.38 20.52 -21.02
N SER A 375 -7.13 20.07 -20.89
CA SER A 375 -6.80 18.64 -20.79
C SER A 375 -7.44 18.00 -19.55
N SER A 376 -7.57 18.73 -18.45
CA SER A 376 -8.29 18.26 -17.25
C SER A 376 -9.83 18.29 -17.38
N ARG A 377 -10.36 19.09 -18.32
CA ARG A 377 -11.80 19.31 -18.56
C ARG A 377 -12.34 18.56 -19.77
N SER A 378 -11.49 18.02 -20.63
CA SER A 378 -11.89 17.27 -21.82
C SER A 378 -12.48 15.89 -21.49
N PHE A 379 -13.06 15.79 -20.29
CA PHE A 379 -13.76 14.66 -19.70
C PHE A 379 -14.97 15.20 -18.94
#